data_AF-A0AAD8KRJ3-F1
#
_entry.id   AF-A0AAD8KRJ3-F1
#
_cell.length_a   1.000
_cell.length_b   1.000
_cell.length_c   1.000
_cell.angle_alpha   90.00
_cell.angle_beta   90.00
_cell.angle_gamma   90.00
#
_symmetry.space_group_name_H-M   'P 1'
#
loop_
_entity.id
_entity.type
_entity.pdbx_description
1 polymer ?
#
loop_
_entity_poly.entity_id
_entity_poly.type
_entity_poly.pdbx_seq_one_letter_code
_entity_poly.pdbx_strand_id
1 'polypeptide(L)'
;MRKKWTEAEERSLIDKYGEMISDGTLSKMKTREKKYKPIALHVNSVHHLVDPITYPWEWSWKDVSNKVQNMRHQYSLVKQKIKSGEEGFDWVEGLAHWSNFLRYKEVFGDVTLPYGHGFDDEVVEFGNIGHSSGGDYQNGVMGLQFDYDGNGNGNGNGNGNENENGNHVYGTRKKRKTKKNLEKKAREMEACFEQREEKETKKAMERLREQRNQEWEVMENERRRRREEELVQERKWEERKERRRSEWNTRIDEMLSEHRAEMAQFQARILDEQQNLTSQLLGIVSQHPSGITDNTNVASHYLSQMMQNLHHVGGMLDGDAQVEGHNQDDEFIVDG
;
A
#
# COMPACT_ATOMS: atom_id res chain seq x y z
N MET A 1 -4.36 6.73 27.81
CA MET A 1 -4.75 5.38 27.35
C MET A 1 -3.72 4.89 26.33
N ARG A 2 -3.29 3.63 26.40
CA ARG A 2 -2.35 3.06 25.42
C ARG A 2 -3.10 2.78 24.12
N LYS A 3 -2.54 3.19 22.97
CA LYS A 3 -3.11 2.83 21.66
C LYS A 3 -3.20 1.31 21.53
N LYS A 4 -4.32 0.80 21.03
CA LYS A 4 -4.54 -0.63 20.79
C LYS A 4 -5.08 -0.82 19.38
N TRP A 5 -4.57 -1.85 18.71
CA TRP A 5 -5.07 -2.28 17.41
C TRP A 5 -6.34 -3.10 17.61
N THR A 6 -7.36 -2.83 16.80
CA THR A 6 -8.55 -3.68 16.71
C THR A 6 -8.34 -4.78 15.68
N GLU A 7 -9.08 -5.87 15.79
CA GLU A 7 -9.00 -7.00 14.85
C GLU A 7 -9.32 -6.58 13.40
N ALA A 8 -10.28 -5.66 13.22
CA ALA A 8 -10.66 -5.13 11.91
C ALA A 8 -9.56 -4.29 11.26
N GLU A 9 -8.86 -3.47 12.05
CA GLU A 9 -7.69 -2.70 11.59
C GLU A 9 -6.52 -3.62 11.26
N GLU A 10 -6.25 -4.63 12.10
CA GLU A 10 -5.21 -5.64 11.86
C GLU A 10 -5.44 -6.42 10.56
N ARG A 11 -6.69 -6.81 10.32
CA ARG A 11 -7.10 -7.47 9.08
C ARG A 11 -6.82 -6.58 7.86
N SER A 12 -7.23 -5.31 7.92
CA SER A 12 -7.02 -4.37 6.81
C SER A 12 -5.53 -4.09 6.57
N LEU A 13 -4.75 -4.03 7.63
CA LEU A 13 -3.30 -3.88 7.57
C LEU A 13 -2.63 -5.08 6.89
N ILE A 14 -2.94 -6.31 7.33
CA ILE A 14 -2.30 -7.50 6.76
C ILE A 14 -2.73 -7.74 5.32
N ASP A 15 -4.00 -7.49 4.99
CA ASP A 15 -4.51 -7.64 3.63
C ASP A 15 -3.77 -6.69 2.68
N LYS A 16 -3.62 -5.42 3.07
CA LYS A 16 -2.91 -4.43 2.26
C LYS A 16 -1.41 -4.72 2.18
N TYR A 17 -0.80 -5.15 3.28
CA TYR A 17 0.62 -5.53 3.31
C TYR A 17 0.88 -6.76 2.42
N GLY A 18 0.02 -7.77 2.49
CA GLY A 18 0.05 -8.96 1.66
C GLY A 18 -0.07 -8.63 0.17
N GLU A 19 -1.04 -7.79 -0.20
CA GLU A 19 -1.19 -7.29 -1.57
C GLU A 19 0.12 -6.69 -2.11
N MET A 20 0.77 -5.83 -1.32
CA MET A 20 2.01 -5.16 -1.71
C MET A 20 3.27 -6.06 -1.65
N ILE A 21 3.20 -7.21 -0.96
CA ILE A 21 4.22 -8.26 -1.04
C ILE A 21 4.06 -9.02 -2.35
N SER A 22 2.85 -9.51 -2.63
CA SER A 22 2.57 -10.41 -3.76
C SER A 22 2.82 -9.75 -5.13
N ASP A 23 2.63 -8.42 -5.23
CA ASP A 23 2.90 -7.66 -6.45
C ASP A 23 4.36 -7.16 -6.58
N GLY A 24 5.19 -7.42 -5.56
CA GLY A 24 6.58 -6.98 -5.48
C GLY A 24 6.78 -5.48 -5.26
N THR A 25 5.73 -4.71 -4.97
CA THR A 25 5.79 -3.27 -4.72
C THR A 25 6.67 -2.97 -3.52
N LEU A 26 6.56 -3.73 -2.43
CA LEU A 26 7.43 -3.56 -1.26
C LEU A 26 8.91 -3.83 -1.55
N SER A 27 9.22 -4.70 -2.49
CA SER A 27 10.59 -5.03 -2.88
C SER A 27 11.26 -3.91 -3.68
N LYS A 28 10.48 -3.14 -4.45
CA LYS A 28 10.97 -2.01 -5.26
C LYS A 28 11.23 -0.74 -4.43
N MET A 29 10.61 -0.62 -3.26
CA MET A 29 10.73 0.57 -2.40
C MET A 29 11.97 0.51 -1.50
N LYS A 30 12.78 1.56 -1.51
CA LYS A 30 14.04 1.60 -0.74
C LYS A 30 13.87 1.88 0.76
N THR A 31 12.94 2.75 1.14
CA THR A 31 12.81 3.21 2.53
C THR A 31 11.59 2.61 3.22
N ARG A 32 11.69 2.40 4.55
CA ARG A 32 10.56 1.91 5.37
C ARG A 32 9.35 2.83 5.30
N GLU A 33 9.55 4.15 5.35
CA GLU A 33 8.43 5.09 5.20
C GLU A 33 7.68 4.86 3.88
N LYS A 34 8.39 4.75 2.75
CA LYS A 34 7.74 4.49 1.45
C LYS A 34 6.97 3.17 1.44
N LYS A 35 7.48 2.14 2.12
CA LYS A 35 6.82 0.83 2.25
C LYS A 35 5.52 0.89 3.08
N TYR A 36 5.57 1.55 4.24
CA TYR A 36 4.49 1.43 5.23
C TYR A 36 3.53 2.62 5.26
N LYS A 37 3.89 3.77 4.68
CA LYS A 37 3.01 4.94 4.60
C LYS A 37 1.74 4.69 3.76
N PRO A 38 1.80 4.06 2.58
CA PRO A 38 0.59 3.72 1.83
C PRO A 38 -0.35 2.78 2.60
N ILE A 39 0.22 1.87 3.41
CA ILE A 39 -0.56 0.93 4.23
C ILE A 39 -1.24 1.67 5.38
N ALA A 40 -0.52 2.56 6.07
CA ALA A 40 -1.09 3.39 7.12
C ALA A 40 -2.24 4.27 6.62
N LEU A 41 -2.05 4.93 5.46
CA LEU A 41 -3.09 5.72 4.84
C LEU A 41 -4.34 4.88 4.51
N HIS A 42 -4.16 3.66 4.00
CA HIS A 42 -5.27 2.77 3.70
C HIS A 42 -6.04 2.33 4.94
N VAL A 43 -5.34 1.93 6.02
CA VAL A 43 -6.00 1.56 7.29
C VAL A 43 -6.76 2.76 7.86
N ASN A 44 -6.14 3.93 7.89
CA ASN A 44 -6.79 5.14 8.40
C ASN A 44 -8.01 5.52 7.54
N SER A 45 -7.95 5.35 6.21
CA SER A 45 -9.07 5.70 5.34
C SER A 45 -10.26 4.77 5.45
N VAL A 46 -10.04 3.50 5.80
CA VAL A 46 -11.11 2.50 5.99
C VAL A 46 -11.74 2.60 7.37
N HIS A 47 -10.97 2.98 8.39
CA HIS A 47 -11.41 2.94 9.80
C HIS A 47 -11.52 4.33 10.41
N HIS A 48 -10.38 4.97 10.70
CA HIS A 48 -10.33 6.25 11.42
C HIS A 48 -11.12 7.37 10.73
N LEU A 49 -11.01 7.50 9.41
CA LEU A 49 -11.71 8.56 8.66
C LEU A 49 -13.22 8.30 8.51
N VAL A 50 -13.64 7.04 8.59
CA VAL A 50 -15.05 6.64 8.46
C VAL A 50 -15.76 6.77 9.80
N ASP A 51 -15.13 6.27 10.88
CA ASP A 51 -15.68 6.32 12.22
C ASP A 51 -14.58 6.61 13.26
N PRO A 52 -14.29 7.89 13.51
CA PRO A 52 -13.33 8.31 14.53
C PRO A 52 -13.76 7.98 15.97
N ILE A 53 -15.03 7.63 16.21
CA ILE A 53 -15.52 7.30 17.56
C ILE A 53 -15.16 5.85 17.88
N THR A 54 -15.44 4.93 16.95
CA THR A 54 -15.08 3.51 17.09
C THR A 54 -13.58 3.29 16.90
N TYR A 55 -12.94 4.05 16.00
CA TYR A 55 -11.52 3.98 15.69
C TYR A 55 -10.82 5.31 16.00
N PRO A 56 -10.60 5.64 17.27
CA PRO A 56 -10.10 6.96 17.69
C PRO A 56 -8.64 7.22 17.34
N TRP A 57 -7.90 6.20 16.91
CA TRP A 57 -6.46 6.30 16.68
C TRP A 57 -6.14 6.37 15.20
N GLU A 58 -5.47 7.46 14.81
CA GLU A 58 -4.77 7.51 13.53
C GLU A 58 -3.42 6.77 13.67
N TRP A 59 -3.17 5.86 12.73
CA TRP A 59 -1.95 5.06 12.68
C TRP A 59 -0.91 5.70 11.78
N SER A 60 0.31 5.84 12.29
CA SER A 60 1.45 6.29 11.49
C SER A 60 2.10 5.12 10.75
N TRP A 61 2.93 5.43 9.75
CA TRP A 61 3.74 4.42 9.06
C TRP A 61 4.71 3.69 10.02
N LYS A 62 5.12 4.33 11.12
CA LYS A 62 5.96 3.70 12.16
C LYS A 62 5.17 2.66 12.95
N ASP A 63 3.94 3.00 13.33
CA ASP A 63 3.04 2.11 14.06
C ASP A 63 2.73 0.87 13.23
N VAL A 64 2.36 1.05 11.95
CA VAL A 64 2.15 -0.05 11.00
C VAL A 64 3.40 -0.89 10.84
N SER A 65 4.57 -0.28 10.67
CA SER A 65 5.81 -1.02 10.51
C SER A 65 6.13 -1.88 11.73
N ASN A 66 5.97 -1.34 12.94
CA ASN A 66 6.17 -2.08 14.18
C ASN A 66 5.13 -3.19 14.33
N LYS A 67 3.87 -2.92 13.99
CA LYS A 67 2.78 -3.90 14.06
C LYS A 67 3.03 -5.08 13.13
N VAL A 68 3.46 -4.85 11.89
CA VAL A 68 3.84 -5.92 10.94
C VAL A 68 4.98 -6.79 11.48
N GLN A 69 6.01 -6.19 12.09
CA GLN A 69 7.12 -6.95 12.69
C GLN A 69 6.63 -7.82 13.86
N ASN A 70 5.81 -7.24 14.74
CA ASN A 70 5.23 -7.98 15.86
C ASN A 70 4.33 -9.12 15.38
N MET A 71 3.50 -8.88 14.36
CA MET A 71 2.63 -9.92 13.76
C MET A 71 3.46 -11.05 13.16
N ARG A 72 4.54 -10.74 12.43
CA ARG A 72 5.46 -11.75 11.88
C ARG A 72 6.11 -12.58 12.99
N HIS A 73 6.61 -11.92 14.04
CA HIS A 73 7.23 -12.60 15.17
C HIS A 73 6.25 -13.53 15.90
N GLN A 74 5.07 -13.01 16.24
CA GLN A 74 4.02 -13.77 16.92
C GLN A 74 3.49 -14.92 16.05
N TYR A 75 3.34 -14.71 14.73
CA TYR A 75 3.01 -15.78 13.79
C TYR A 75 4.02 -16.92 13.85
N SER A 76 5.33 -16.63 13.84
CA SER A 76 6.37 -17.66 13.95
C SER A 76 6.28 -18.44 15.27
N LEU A 77 6.00 -17.75 16.39
CA LEU A 77 5.81 -18.41 17.69
C LEU A 77 4.57 -19.32 17.70
N VAL A 78 3.44 -18.85 17.18
CA VAL A 78 2.21 -19.66 17.08
C VAL A 78 2.44 -20.85 16.14
N LYS A 79 3.10 -20.65 15.00
CA LYS A 79 3.45 -21.72 14.05
C LYS A 79 4.29 -22.82 14.69
N GLN A 80 5.20 -22.49 15.60
CA GLN A 80 5.98 -23.49 16.33
C GLN A 80 5.14 -24.26 17.35
N LYS A 81 4.15 -23.62 17.99
CA LYS A 81 3.28 -24.26 18.98
C LYS A 81 2.36 -25.30 18.35
N ILE A 82 1.82 -25.01 17.17
CA ILE A 82 0.91 -25.91 16.44
C ILE A 82 1.66 -26.99 15.63
N LYS A 83 2.97 -27.13 15.83
CA LYS A 83 3.77 -28.14 15.15
C LYS A 83 3.51 -29.50 15.81
N SER A 84 2.82 -30.38 15.10
CA SER A 84 2.46 -31.70 15.62
C SER A 84 3.42 -32.77 15.07
N GLY A 85 4.48 -33.07 15.84
CA GLY A 85 5.40 -34.19 15.55
C GLY A 85 6.13 -34.11 14.19
N GLU A 86 6.34 -35.28 13.56
CA GLU A 86 6.90 -35.41 12.19
C GLU A 86 5.87 -35.11 11.09
N GLU A 87 4.56 -35.16 11.40
CA GLU A 87 3.46 -34.95 10.46
C GLU A 87 2.89 -33.52 10.52
N GLY A 88 3.71 -32.54 10.12
CA GLY A 88 3.21 -31.22 9.73
C GLY A 88 2.67 -30.30 10.85
N PHE A 89 1.81 -29.36 10.46
CA PHE A 89 1.26 -28.31 11.33
C PHE A 89 -0.26 -28.42 11.40
N ASP A 90 -0.83 -28.35 12.60
CA ASP A 90 -2.28 -28.23 12.79
C ASP A 90 -2.73 -26.79 12.54
N TRP A 91 -3.01 -26.48 11.28
CA TRP A 91 -3.44 -25.15 10.86
C TRP A 91 -4.79 -24.73 11.45
N VAL A 92 -5.62 -25.69 11.89
CA VAL A 92 -6.93 -25.43 12.51
C VAL A 92 -6.71 -24.97 13.96
N GLU A 93 -5.77 -25.58 14.69
CA GLU A 93 -5.34 -25.10 16.02
C GLU A 93 -4.82 -23.65 15.98
N GLY A 94 -4.17 -23.27 14.88
CA GLY A 94 -3.70 -21.89 14.65
C GLY A 94 -4.81 -20.83 14.69
N LEU A 95 -6.03 -21.16 14.25
CA LEU A 95 -7.20 -20.26 14.32
C LEU A 95 -7.69 -20.06 15.75
N ALA A 96 -7.57 -21.06 16.62
CA ALA A 96 -7.91 -20.94 18.04
C ALA A 96 -6.97 -19.99 18.78
N HIS A 97 -5.73 -19.88 18.31
CA HIS A 97 -4.77 -18.92 18.85
C HIS A 97 -5.02 -17.51 18.36
N TRP A 98 -5.22 -17.31 17.05
CA TRP A 98 -5.41 -16.00 16.42
C TRP A 98 -6.38 -16.07 15.24
N SER A 99 -7.41 -15.22 15.25
CA SER A 99 -8.44 -15.19 14.20
C SER A 99 -7.89 -14.85 12.80
N ASN A 100 -6.87 -13.99 12.72
CA ASN A 100 -6.19 -13.62 11.48
C ASN A 100 -5.04 -14.58 11.10
N PHE A 101 -4.87 -15.71 11.79
CA PHE A 101 -3.69 -16.59 11.64
C PHE A 101 -3.47 -17.10 10.21
N LEU A 102 -4.53 -17.49 9.50
CA LEU A 102 -4.42 -17.95 8.12
C LEU A 102 -3.98 -16.84 7.15
N ARG A 103 -4.34 -15.58 7.42
CA ARG A 103 -3.84 -14.42 6.65
C ARG A 103 -2.36 -14.21 6.89
N TYR A 104 -1.92 -14.39 8.14
CA TYR A 104 -0.49 -14.35 8.47
C TYR A 104 0.29 -15.47 7.78
N LYS A 105 -0.29 -16.67 7.66
CA LYS A 105 0.30 -17.77 6.89
C LYS A 105 0.46 -17.41 5.42
N GLU A 106 -0.58 -16.89 4.78
CA GLU A 106 -0.52 -16.50 3.37
C GLU A 106 0.57 -15.45 3.12
N VAL A 107 0.69 -14.48 4.02
CA VAL A 107 1.58 -13.32 3.83
C VAL A 107 3.01 -13.57 4.30
N PHE A 108 3.22 -14.37 5.36
CA PHE A 108 4.54 -14.63 5.95
C PHE A 108 5.06 -16.05 5.69
N GLY A 109 4.18 -17.03 5.46
CA GLY A 109 4.48 -18.45 5.53
C GLY A 109 4.79 -19.15 4.20
N ASP A 110 4.31 -18.62 3.07
CA ASP A 110 4.42 -19.27 1.75
C ASP A 110 5.28 -18.45 0.75
N VAL A 111 6.35 -17.79 1.21
CA VAL A 111 7.41 -17.28 0.31
C VAL A 111 8.34 -18.43 -0.05
N THR A 112 8.06 -19.10 -1.16
CA THR A 112 8.93 -20.13 -1.76
C THR A 112 10.23 -19.47 -2.25
N LEU A 113 11.33 -19.67 -1.53
CA LEU A 113 12.67 -19.49 -2.10
C LEU A 113 12.91 -20.62 -3.11
N PRO A 114 13.36 -20.34 -4.34
CA PRO A 114 13.61 -21.38 -5.32
C PRO A 114 14.91 -22.14 -4.96
N TYR A 115 14.76 -23.42 -4.58
CA TYR A 115 15.79 -24.47 -4.39
C TYR A 115 16.84 -24.21 -3.29
N GLY A 116 17.19 -25.13 -2.38
CA GLY A 116 16.83 -26.53 -2.19
C GLY A 116 17.49 -27.07 -0.90
N HIS A 117 16.98 -28.22 -0.43
CA HIS A 117 17.59 -29.19 0.50
C HIS A 117 18.61 -28.74 1.57
N GLY A 118 18.15 -28.80 2.83
CA GLY A 118 18.89 -29.36 3.97
C GLY A 118 19.86 -28.42 4.69
N PHE A 119 19.82 -28.48 6.03
CA PHE A 119 20.72 -27.81 6.98
C PHE A 119 20.53 -26.29 7.04
N ASP A 120 20.59 -25.60 8.17
CA ASP A 120 20.61 -25.92 9.58
C ASP A 120 20.19 -24.60 10.26
N ASP A 121 20.08 -24.61 11.58
CA ASP A 121 20.00 -23.46 12.46
C ASP A 121 20.96 -22.30 12.04
N GLU A 122 20.46 -21.28 11.35
CA GLU A 122 21.09 -19.96 11.31
C GLU A 122 20.02 -18.92 11.63
N VAL A 123 19.92 -18.64 12.93
CA VAL A 123 19.38 -17.39 13.45
C VAL A 123 20.10 -16.25 12.73
N VAL A 124 19.49 -15.73 11.67
CA VAL A 124 19.92 -14.45 11.11
C VAL A 124 19.50 -13.40 12.13
N GLU A 125 20.41 -13.13 13.06
CA GLU A 125 20.43 -12.02 13.99
C GLU A 125 20.40 -10.72 13.19
N PHE A 126 19.20 -10.32 12.74
CA PHE A 126 18.95 -9.02 12.13
C PHE A 126 18.81 -7.98 13.23
N GLY A 127 19.88 -7.83 14.01
CA GLY A 127 19.94 -7.07 15.24
C GLY A 127 21.33 -6.56 15.53
N ASN A 128 22.03 -5.97 14.56
CA ASN A 128 23.24 -5.17 14.82
C ASN A 128 23.60 -4.24 13.65
N ILE A 129 22.80 -3.19 13.44
CA ILE A 129 23.30 -1.92 12.85
C ILE A 129 22.80 -0.81 13.76
N GLY A 130 23.49 -0.67 14.89
CA GLY A 130 23.11 0.29 15.90
C GLY A 130 24.20 0.58 16.91
N HIS A 131 25.49 0.46 16.56
CA HIS A 131 26.58 0.99 17.39
C HIS A 131 27.69 1.60 16.53
N SER A 132 27.68 2.93 16.46
CA SER A 132 28.85 3.82 16.34
C SER A 132 28.37 5.14 16.95
N SER A 133 28.64 5.31 18.23
CA SER A 133 29.78 6.08 18.77
C SER A 133 29.56 7.58 18.66
N GLY A 134 29.65 8.23 19.82
CA GLY A 134 29.31 9.63 20.05
C GLY A 134 30.17 10.64 19.29
N GLY A 135 29.70 11.88 19.31
CA GLY A 135 30.35 13.03 18.69
C GLY A 135 29.55 14.29 18.94
N ASP A 136 29.76 14.85 20.11
CA ASP A 136 29.40 16.20 20.54
C ASP A 136 30.05 17.23 19.59
N TYR A 137 29.26 17.99 18.82
CA TYR A 137 29.69 19.28 18.25
C TYR A 137 28.53 20.25 18.16
N GLN A 138 28.67 21.32 18.93
CA GLN A 138 28.08 22.63 18.73
C GLN A 138 28.49 23.23 17.37
N ASN A 139 27.69 24.22 16.96
CA ASN A 139 27.93 25.31 16.00
C ASN A 139 27.47 25.17 14.55
N GLY A 140 26.74 26.22 14.13
CA GLY A 140 26.76 26.79 12.79
C GLY A 140 25.55 26.37 11.94
N VAL A 141 24.42 27.05 12.02
CA VAL A 141 24.10 28.20 11.14
C VAL A 141 24.47 27.93 9.67
N MET A 142 23.47 27.60 8.85
CA MET A 142 23.40 28.09 7.48
C MET A 142 22.00 28.64 7.23
N GLY A 143 21.81 29.88 7.67
CA GLY A 143 20.82 30.76 7.09
C GLY A 143 21.25 31.09 5.67
N LEU A 144 20.34 30.90 4.73
CA LEU A 144 20.42 31.37 3.35
C LEU A 144 20.48 32.90 3.36
N GLN A 145 21.68 33.46 3.44
CA GLN A 145 21.94 34.88 3.22
C GLN A 145 22.53 35.07 1.82
N PHE A 146 21.78 35.83 1.02
CA PHE A 146 22.09 36.20 -0.34
C PHE A 146 22.90 37.49 -0.29
N ASP A 147 24.22 37.40 -0.43
CA ASP A 147 25.07 38.58 -0.59
C ASP A 147 25.45 38.76 -2.07
N TYR A 148 25.26 40.00 -2.50
CA TYR A 148 25.31 40.52 -3.86
C TYR A 148 26.74 40.98 -4.16
N ASP A 149 27.48 40.23 -4.98
CA ASP A 149 28.84 40.61 -5.40
C ASP A 149 28.80 41.68 -6.51
N GLY A 150 28.87 42.94 -6.08
CA GLY A 150 29.13 44.10 -6.94
C GLY A 150 30.58 44.17 -7.37
N ASN A 151 30.88 43.67 -8.56
CA ASN A 151 32.20 43.77 -9.21
C ASN A 151 32.47 45.21 -9.72
N GLY A 152 33.02 46.06 -8.86
CA GLY A 152 33.52 47.40 -9.20
C GLY A 152 35.03 47.36 -9.51
N ASN A 153 35.37 47.21 -10.79
CA ASN A 153 36.74 47.26 -11.29
C ASN A 153 37.19 48.72 -11.50
N GLY A 154 38.06 49.22 -10.63
CA GLY A 154 38.69 50.54 -10.75
C GLY A 154 40.18 50.46 -10.46
N ASN A 155 40.98 50.18 -11.48
CA ASN A 155 42.44 50.25 -11.40
C ASN A 155 42.93 51.62 -11.87
N GLY A 156 43.86 52.21 -11.10
CA GLY A 156 44.31 53.58 -11.26
C GLY A 156 45.41 53.78 -12.30
N ASN A 157 45.72 55.04 -12.57
CA ASN A 157 47.11 55.49 -12.65
C ASN A 157 47.21 57.01 -12.44
N GLY A 158 48.20 57.41 -11.65
CA GLY A 158 48.56 58.82 -11.44
C GLY A 158 49.47 59.35 -12.55
N ASN A 159 49.44 60.67 -12.74
CA ASN A 159 50.65 61.47 -12.90
C ASN A 159 50.30 62.95 -12.77
N GLY A 160 51.03 63.65 -11.90
CA GLY A 160 51.04 65.11 -11.85
C GLY A 160 51.91 65.69 -12.97
N ASN A 161 51.60 66.92 -13.38
CA ASN A 161 52.63 67.92 -13.60
C ASN A 161 52.02 69.33 -13.61
N GLU A 162 52.68 70.23 -12.90
CA GLU A 162 52.52 71.68 -13.00
C GLU A 162 53.15 72.16 -14.31
N ASN A 163 52.53 73.15 -14.98
CA ASN A 163 53.03 74.54 -15.05
C ASN A 163 52.71 75.26 -16.37
N GLU A 164 52.21 76.49 -16.20
CA GLU A 164 52.35 77.75 -16.94
C GLU A 164 52.25 77.93 -18.49
N ASN A 165 51.47 78.99 -18.79
CA ASN A 165 51.68 80.05 -19.78
C ASN A 165 51.39 79.85 -21.28
N GLY A 166 50.74 80.89 -21.86
CA GLY A 166 51.09 81.36 -23.21
C GLY A 166 49.99 81.35 -24.28
N ASN A 167 49.10 82.34 -24.21
CA ASN A 167 48.59 83.14 -25.34
C ASN A 167 49.14 82.82 -26.76
N HIS A 168 48.30 82.44 -27.74
CA HIS A 168 48.35 83.04 -29.08
C HIS A 168 47.13 82.71 -29.95
N VAL A 169 46.78 83.67 -30.81
CA VAL A 169 45.50 83.88 -31.46
C VAL A 169 45.69 83.94 -32.99
N TYR A 170 44.63 83.56 -33.72
CA TYR A 170 44.37 83.65 -35.16
C TYR A 170 45.08 82.69 -36.14
N GLY A 171 44.27 81.80 -36.72
CA GLY A 171 44.58 81.17 -38.01
C GLY A 171 43.68 79.99 -38.34
N THR A 172 43.02 80.04 -39.50
CA THR A 172 42.45 78.90 -40.25
C THR A 172 41.02 78.42 -39.91
N ARG A 173 40.04 79.30 -40.14
CA ARG A 173 38.59 78.99 -40.23
C ARG A 173 38.25 77.81 -41.17
N LYS A 174 39.13 77.45 -42.13
CA LYS A 174 39.00 76.28 -43.02
C LYS A 174 39.38 74.94 -42.35
N LYS A 175 40.40 74.87 -41.50
CA LYS A 175 40.81 73.63 -40.79
C LYS A 175 39.80 73.21 -39.71
N ARG A 176 39.07 74.17 -39.12
CA ARG A 176 37.97 73.90 -38.17
C ARG A 176 36.79 73.13 -38.80
N LYS A 177 36.50 73.31 -40.10
CA LYS A 177 35.40 72.58 -40.77
C LYS A 177 35.75 71.11 -41.01
N THR A 178 36.99 70.82 -41.43
CA THR A 178 37.46 69.44 -41.64
C THR A 178 37.59 68.68 -40.33
N LYS A 179 38.09 69.33 -39.27
CA LYS A 179 38.15 68.73 -37.92
C LYS A 179 36.76 68.41 -37.36
N LYS A 180 35.78 69.31 -37.52
CA LYS A 180 34.38 69.05 -37.13
C LYS A 180 33.75 67.87 -37.89
N ASN A 181 34.06 67.69 -39.17
CA ASN A 181 33.55 66.56 -39.95
C ASN A 181 34.15 65.22 -39.51
N LEU A 182 35.45 65.19 -39.18
CA LEU A 182 36.10 63.99 -38.66
C LEU A 182 35.58 63.62 -37.26
N GLU A 183 35.38 64.61 -36.41
CA GLU A 183 34.82 64.40 -35.06
C GLU A 183 33.37 63.92 -35.12
N LYS A 184 32.55 64.46 -36.04
CA LYS A 184 31.19 63.97 -36.29
C LYS A 184 31.21 62.51 -36.78
N LYS A 185 32.11 62.18 -37.70
CA LYS A 185 32.25 60.83 -38.25
C LYS A 185 32.75 59.82 -37.21
N ALA A 186 33.59 60.26 -36.26
CA ALA A 186 34.02 59.43 -35.13
C ALA A 186 32.86 59.12 -34.18
N ARG A 187 32.05 60.12 -33.82
CA ARG A 187 30.84 59.92 -32.99
C ARG A 187 29.80 59.02 -33.67
N GLU A 188 29.64 59.15 -34.99
CA GLU A 188 28.75 58.28 -35.76
C GLU A 188 29.26 56.82 -35.81
N MET A 189 30.58 56.61 -35.87
CA MET A 189 31.19 55.28 -35.85
C MET A 189 31.11 54.62 -34.46
N GLU A 190 31.29 55.40 -33.40
CA GLU A 190 31.14 54.96 -32.01
C GLU A 190 29.69 54.56 -31.70
N ALA A 191 28.71 55.39 -32.08
CA ALA A 191 27.29 55.05 -31.95
C ALA A 191 26.88 53.82 -32.77
N CYS A 192 27.50 53.62 -33.95
CA CYS A 192 27.26 52.43 -34.76
C CYS A 192 27.83 51.15 -34.10
N PHE A 193 28.98 51.26 -33.44
CA PHE A 193 29.60 50.16 -32.70
C PHE A 193 28.78 49.80 -31.46
N GLU A 194 28.38 50.79 -30.67
CA GLU A 194 27.55 50.62 -29.48
C GLU A 194 26.19 50.00 -29.83
N GLN A 195 25.56 50.45 -30.92
CA GLN A 195 24.29 49.87 -31.40
C GLN A 195 24.46 48.42 -31.91
N ARG A 196 25.65 48.05 -32.40
CA ARG A 196 25.95 46.66 -32.78
C ARG A 196 26.13 45.79 -31.56
N GLU A 197 26.84 46.28 -30.54
CA GLU A 197 27.06 45.59 -29.28
C GLU A 197 25.75 45.38 -28.51
N GLU A 198 24.87 46.38 -28.49
CA GLU A 198 23.53 46.27 -27.89
C GLU A 198 22.64 45.24 -28.64
N LYS A 199 22.76 45.14 -29.96
CA LYS A 199 22.05 44.12 -30.75
C LYS A 199 22.59 42.73 -30.46
N GLU A 200 23.89 42.57 -30.27
CA GLU A 200 24.52 41.28 -29.97
C GLU A 200 24.17 40.82 -28.55
N THR A 201 24.20 41.71 -27.55
CA THR A 201 23.78 41.40 -26.18
C THR A 201 22.29 41.06 -26.09
N LYS A 202 21.41 41.78 -26.80
CA LYS A 202 19.98 41.43 -26.90
C LYS A 202 19.77 40.05 -27.52
N LYS A 203 20.47 39.74 -28.62
CA LYS A 203 20.41 38.40 -29.25
C LYS A 203 20.95 37.30 -28.35
N ALA A 204 22.02 37.56 -27.60
CA ALA A 204 22.56 36.60 -26.64
C ALA A 204 21.57 36.33 -25.50
N MET A 205 20.92 37.37 -24.99
CA MET A 205 19.92 37.25 -23.93
C MET A 205 18.63 36.56 -24.42
N GLU A 206 18.23 36.80 -25.66
CA GLU A 206 17.10 36.11 -26.32
C GLU A 206 17.39 34.61 -26.47
N ARG A 207 18.58 34.23 -26.98
CA ARG A 207 19.00 32.82 -27.07
C ARG A 207 19.02 32.13 -25.72
N LEU A 208 19.48 32.81 -24.67
CA LEU A 208 19.50 32.25 -23.31
C LEU A 208 18.08 32.05 -22.76
N ARG A 209 17.14 32.94 -23.10
CA ARG A 209 15.71 32.76 -22.75
C ARG A 209 15.10 31.59 -23.49
N GLU A 210 15.37 31.47 -24.79
CA GLU A 210 14.90 30.34 -25.60
C GLU A 210 15.45 29.01 -25.08
N GLN A 211 16.74 28.96 -24.73
CA GLN A 211 17.37 27.75 -24.18
C GLN A 211 16.74 27.36 -22.84
N ARG A 212 16.50 28.32 -21.95
CA ARG A 212 15.79 28.09 -20.68
C ARG A 212 14.34 27.62 -20.90
N ASN A 213 13.65 28.19 -21.88
CA ASN A 213 12.29 27.79 -22.22
C ASN A 213 12.25 26.37 -22.79
N GLN A 214 13.20 26.00 -23.65
CA GLN A 214 13.32 24.64 -24.18
C GLN A 214 13.62 23.63 -23.06
N GLU A 215 14.54 23.95 -22.15
CA GLU A 215 14.82 23.12 -20.97
C GLU A 215 13.58 22.94 -20.09
N TRP A 216 12.83 24.03 -19.87
CA TRP A 216 11.60 23.99 -19.08
C TRP A 216 10.51 23.15 -19.77
N GLU A 217 10.37 23.26 -21.09
CA GLU A 217 9.42 22.48 -21.88
C GLU A 217 9.77 20.98 -21.90
N VAL A 218 11.06 20.64 -21.99
CA VAL A 218 11.54 19.25 -21.87
C VAL A 218 11.23 18.70 -20.48
N MET A 219 11.52 19.48 -19.43
CA MET A 219 11.21 19.09 -18.05
C MET A 219 9.71 18.92 -17.81
N GLU A 220 8.87 19.79 -18.36
CA GLU A 220 7.41 19.72 -18.23
C GLU A 220 6.82 18.54 -19.02
N ASN A 221 7.34 18.29 -20.23
CA ASN A 221 6.96 17.12 -21.02
C ASN A 221 7.39 15.81 -20.35
N GLU A 222 8.57 15.75 -19.74
CA GLU A 222 9.00 14.58 -18.97
C GLU A 222 8.13 14.38 -17.71
N ARG A 223 7.72 15.46 -17.04
CA ARG A 223 6.74 15.38 -15.93
C ARG A 223 5.37 14.91 -16.39
N ARG A 224 4.93 15.33 -17.58
CA ARG A 224 3.67 14.86 -18.19
C ARG A 224 3.76 13.38 -18.54
N ARG A 225 4.85 12.95 -19.18
CA ARG A 225 5.11 11.56 -19.53
C ARG A 225 5.07 10.65 -18.30
N ARG A 226 5.69 11.04 -17.19
CA ARG A 226 5.63 10.27 -15.94
C ARG A 226 4.21 10.10 -15.40
N ARG A 227 3.42 11.17 -15.42
CA ARG A 227 2.01 11.12 -15.01
C ARG A 227 1.18 10.21 -15.92
N GLU A 228 1.41 10.27 -17.23
CA GLU A 228 0.75 9.41 -18.20
C GLU A 228 1.17 7.93 -18.04
N GLU A 229 2.45 7.66 -17.77
CA GLU A 229 2.94 6.31 -17.49
C GLU A 229 2.34 5.75 -16.21
N GLU A 230 2.22 6.54 -15.16
CA GLU A 230 1.54 6.16 -13.91
C GLU A 230 0.08 5.80 -14.18
N LEU A 231 -0.66 6.61 -14.93
CA LEU A 231 -2.06 6.34 -15.31
C LEU A 231 -2.20 5.08 -16.19
N VAL A 232 -1.26 4.83 -17.09
CA VAL A 232 -1.25 3.61 -17.91
C VAL A 232 -0.97 2.38 -17.05
N GLN A 233 -0.06 2.47 -16.08
CA GLN A 233 0.21 1.39 -15.15
C GLN A 233 -0.99 1.14 -14.22
N GLU A 234 -1.65 2.20 -13.75
CA GLU A 234 -2.87 2.13 -12.94
C GLU A 234 -4.02 1.47 -13.71
N ARG A 235 -4.24 1.84 -14.98
CA ARG A 235 -5.25 1.17 -15.81
C ARG A 235 -4.95 -0.31 -16.01
N LYS A 236 -3.70 -0.65 -16.35
CA LYS A 236 -3.25 -2.05 -16.48
C LYS A 236 -3.36 -2.80 -15.14
N TRP A 237 -3.23 -2.09 -14.03
CA TRP A 237 -3.40 -2.64 -12.69
C TRP A 237 -4.86 -2.98 -12.41
N GLU A 238 -5.78 -2.04 -12.66
CA GLU A 238 -7.21 -2.27 -12.50
C GLU A 238 -7.71 -3.38 -13.43
N GLU A 239 -7.29 -3.45 -14.69
CA GLU A 239 -7.65 -4.55 -15.60
C GLU A 239 -7.22 -5.93 -15.06
N ARG A 240 -6.01 -6.04 -14.49
CA ARG A 240 -5.56 -7.30 -13.88
C ARG A 240 -6.32 -7.63 -12.60
N LYS A 241 -6.73 -6.63 -11.82
CA LYS A 241 -7.53 -6.79 -10.62
C LYS A 241 -8.94 -7.27 -10.98
N GLU A 242 -9.55 -6.63 -11.97
CA GLU A 242 -10.85 -6.99 -12.55
C GLU A 242 -10.81 -8.44 -13.06
N ARG A 243 -9.79 -8.81 -13.85
CA ARG A 243 -9.63 -10.18 -14.35
C ARG A 243 -9.62 -11.22 -13.23
N ARG A 244 -8.83 -10.99 -12.18
CA ARG A 244 -8.77 -11.91 -11.02
C ARG A 244 -10.11 -11.98 -10.29
N ARG A 245 -10.82 -10.85 -10.16
CA ARG A 245 -12.15 -10.82 -9.56
C ARG A 245 -13.16 -11.60 -10.40
N SER A 246 -13.15 -11.43 -11.72
CA SER A 246 -14.02 -12.17 -12.64
C SER A 246 -13.70 -13.67 -12.64
N GLU A 247 -12.42 -14.05 -12.62
CA GLU A 247 -12.00 -15.46 -12.51
C GLU A 247 -12.45 -16.10 -11.20
N TRP A 248 -12.29 -15.39 -10.08
CA TRP A 248 -12.77 -15.87 -8.78
C TRP A 248 -14.30 -15.98 -8.74
N ASN A 249 -15.03 -14.96 -9.23
CA ASN A 249 -16.48 -15.01 -9.34
C ASN A 249 -16.94 -16.21 -10.18
N THR A 250 -16.27 -16.46 -11.32
CA THR A 250 -16.59 -17.61 -12.19
C THR A 250 -16.41 -18.93 -11.43
N ARG A 251 -15.32 -19.10 -10.67
CA ARG A 251 -15.10 -20.31 -9.86
C ARG A 251 -16.13 -20.49 -8.77
N ILE A 252 -16.54 -19.40 -8.11
CA ILE A 252 -17.61 -19.45 -7.10
C ILE A 252 -18.93 -19.85 -7.74
N ASP A 253 -19.27 -19.25 -8.89
CA ASP A 253 -20.50 -19.58 -9.62
C ASP A 253 -20.52 -21.04 -10.08
N GLU A 254 -19.36 -21.56 -10.53
CA GLU A 254 -19.17 -22.95 -10.90
C GLU A 254 -19.41 -23.89 -9.70
N MET A 255 -18.70 -23.70 -8.58
CA MET A 255 -18.91 -24.51 -7.37
C MET A 255 -20.34 -24.43 -6.84
N LEU A 256 -20.96 -23.24 -6.87
CA LEU A 256 -22.36 -23.08 -6.49
C LEU A 256 -23.31 -23.83 -7.42
N SER A 257 -22.99 -23.90 -8.71
CA SER A 257 -23.78 -24.68 -9.67
C SER A 257 -23.65 -26.18 -9.44
N GLU A 258 -22.44 -26.66 -9.16
CA GLU A 258 -22.16 -28.07 -8.82
C GLU A 258 -22.89 -28.48 -7.55
N HIS A 259 -22.75 -27.69 -6.47
CA HIS A 259 -23.44 -27.96 -5.22
C HIS A 259 -24.97 -27.98 -5.39
N ARG A 260 -25.54 -27.07 -6.20
CA ARG A 260 -26.97 -27.11 -6.54
C ARG A 260 -27.36 -28.39 -7.27
N ALA A 261 -26.53 -28.87 -8.20
CA ALA A 261 -26.78 -30.12 -8.93
C ALA A 261 -26.69 -31.35 -8.03
N GLU A 262 -25.68 -31.42 -7.15
CA GLU A 262 -25.53 -32.49 -6.15
C GLU A 262 -26.73 -32.54 -5.20
N MET A 263 -27.16 -31.37 -4.69
CA MET A 263 -28.33 -31.29 -3.83
C MET A 263 -29.61 -31.71 -4.54
N ALA A 264 -29.79 -31.37 -5.82
CA ALA A 264 -30.93 -31.84 -6.60
C ALA A 264 -30.91 -33.38 -6.77
N GLN A 265 -29.74 -33.98 -7.00
CA GLN A 265 -29.61 -35.44 -7.06
C GLN A 265 -29.89 -36.11 -5.72
N PHE A 266 -29.39 -35.52 -4.62
CA PHE A 266 -29.64 -36.02 -3.27
C PHE A 266 -31.14 -36.00 -2.92
N GLN A 267 -31.82 -34.88 -3.23
CA GLN A 267 -33.28 -34.78 -3.09
C GLN A 267 -34.02 -35.83 -3.92
N ALA A 268 -33.58 -36.08 -5.16
CA ALA A 268 -34.18 -37.12 -6.02
C ALA A 268 -34.03 -38.53 -5.41
N ARG A 269 -32.86 -38.85 -4.84
CA ARG A 269 -32.63 -40.14 -4.15
C ARG A 269 -33.53 -40.30 -2.93
N ILE A 270 -33.65 -39.26 -2.10
CA ILE A 270 -34.55 -39.29 -0.95
C ILE A 270 -35.99 -39.55 -1.39
N LEU A 271 -36.46 -38.88 -2.45
CA LEU A 271 -37.81 -39.08 -2.97
C LEU A 271 -38.02 -40.50 -3.50
N ASP A 272 -37.05 -41.06 -4.22
CA ASP A 272 -37.08 -42.45 -4.71
C ASP A 272 -37.12 -43.46 -3.55
N GLU A 273 -36.26 -43.28 -2.53
CA GLU A 273 -36.26 -44.12 -1.33
C GLU A 273 -37.60 -44.08 -0.60
N GLN A 274 -38.19 -42.88 -0.44
CA GLN A 274 -39.51 -42.72 0.16
C GLN A 274 -40.60 -43.45 -0.64
N GLN A 275 -40.57 -43.36 -1.98
CA GLN A 275 -41.54 -44.06 -2.84
C GLN A 275 -41.37 -45.58 -2.79
N ASN A 276 -40.14 -46.08 -2.76
CA ASN A 276 -39.85 -47.50 -2.63
C ASN A 276 -40.33 -48.05 -1.27
N LEU A 277 -40.02 -47.36 -0.17
CA LEU A 277 -40.51 -47.72 1.17
C LEU A 277 -42.05 -47.70 1.23
N THR A 278 -42.67 -46.68 0.65
CA THR A 278 -44.13 -46.58 0.57
C THR A 278 -44.74 -47.74 -0.22
N SER A 279 -44.11 -48.14 -1.33
CA SER A 279 -44.56 -49.27 -2.15
C SER A 279 -44.42 -50.62 -1.45
N GLN A 280 -43.34 -50.81 -0.68
CA GLN A 280 -43.14 -52.01 0.14
C GLN A 280 -44.18 -52.12 1.25
N LEU A 281 -44.47 -51.01 1.95
CA LEU A 281 -45.52 -50.97 2.98
C LEU A 281 -46.90 -51.25 2.37
N LEU A 282 -47.21 -50.67 1.21
CA LEU A 282 -48.48 -50.94 0.52
C LEU A 282 -48.57 -52.41 0.06
N GLY A 283 -47.46 -53.01 -0.35
CA GLY A 283 -47.37 -54.44 -0.67
C GLY A 283 -47.65 -55.35 0.54
N ILE A 284 -47.09 -55.04 1.71
CA ILE A 284 -47.32 -55.81 2.95
C ILE A 284 -48.76 -55.68 3.44
N VAL A 285 -49.32 -54.47 3.37
CA VAL A 285 -50.71 -54.18 3.78
C VAL A 285 -51.72 -54.82 2.81
N SER A 286 -51.40 -54.90 1.52
CA SER A 286 -52.27 -55.54 0.51
C SER A 286 -52.21 -57.07 0.49
N GLN A 287 -51.19 -57.69 1.10
CA GLN A 287 -51.07 -59.14 1.25
C GLN A 287 -51.71 -59.70 2.53
N HIS A 288 -52.54 -58.93 3.25
CA HIS A 288 -53.38 -59.44 4.33
C HIS A 288 -54.77 -59.85 3.80
N PRO A 289 -55.00 -61.11 3.40
CA PRO A 289 -56.34 -61.68 3.47
C PRO A 289 -56.64 -61.96 4.95
N SER A 290 -57.85 -61.62 5.36
CA SER A 290 -58.48 -61.95 6.64
C SER A 290 -57.93 -63.22 7.33
N GLY A 291 -57.15 -63.09 8.41
CA GLY A 291 -56.66 -64.24 9.17
C GLY A 291 -55.71 -63.89 10.31
N ILE A 292 -56.20 -64.04 11.55
CA ILE A 292 -55.55 -63.84 12.86
C ILE A 292 -54.17 -64.52 12.97
N THR A 293 -53.15 -63.89 13.58
CA THR A 293 -52.31 -64.44 14.70
C THR A 293 -51.20 -63.47 15.16
N ASP A 294 -50.96 -63.45 16.47
CA ASP A 294 -50.07 -62.58 17.23
C ASP A 294 -48.64 -62.47 16.68
N ASN A 295 -48.25 -61.27 16.23
CA ASN A 295 -46.84 -60.81 16.32
C ASN A 295 -46.64 -59.31 16.02
N THR A 296 -47.61 -58.45 16.35
CA THR A 296 -47.60 -57.03 15.98
C THR A 296 -46.76 -56.11 16.89
N ASN A 297 -46.10 -56.62 17.93
CA ASN A 297 -45.47 -55.74 18.92
C ASN A 297 -44.10 -55.18 18.48
N VAL A 298 -43.37 -55.82 17.56
CA VAL A 298 -41.99 -55.39 17.20
C VAL A 298 -41.96 -54.39 16.03
N ALA A 299 -42.81 -54.56 15.03
CA ALA A 299 -42.83 -53.68 13.86
C ALA A 299 -43.38 -52.27 14.16
N SER A 300 -44.31 -52.15 15.12
CA SER A 300 -44.91 -50.87 15.50
C SER A 300 -43.94 -49.96 16.28
N HIS A 301 -42.99 -50.54 17.03
CA HIS A 301 -41.98 -49.77 17.77
C HIS A 301 -40.96 -49.11 16.84
N TYR A 302 -40.57 -49.78 15.75
CA TYR A 302 -39.58 -49.25 14.82
C TYR A 302 -40.12 -48.07 14.00
N LEU A 303 -41.38 -48.14 13.58
CA LEU A 303 -42.07 -47.05 12.88
C LEU A 303 -42.26 -45.81 13.77
N SER A 304 -42.65 -45.99 15.03
CA SER A 304 -42.75 -44.89 16.00
C SER A 304 -41.40 -44.22 16.29
N GLN A 305 -40.31 -44.99 16.33
CA GLN A 305 -38.97 -44.45 16.58
C GLN A 305 -38.43 -43.64 15.39
N MET A 306 -38.71 -44.07 14.15
CA MET A 306 -38.36 -43.31 12.96
C MET A 306 -39.18 -42.02 12.81
N MET A 307 -40.47 -42.05 13.18
CA MET A 307 -41.29 -40.83 13.21
C MET A 307 -40.85 -39.85 14.31
N GLN A 308 -40.48 -40.33 15.50
CA GLN A 308 -39.95 -39.47 16.57
C GLN A 308 -38.64 -38.78 16.18
N ASN A 309 -37.74 -39.47 15.49
CA ASN A 309 -36.49 -38.89 14.99
C ASN A 309 -36.72 -37.82 13.92
N LEU A 310 -37.76 -37.98 13.08
CA LEU A 310 -38.11 -36.97 12.08
C LEU A 310 -38.72 -35.72 12.71
N HIS A 311 -39.42 -35.85 13.84
CA HIS A 311 -39.95 -34.72 14.60
C HIS A 311 -38.88 -33.95 15.42
N HIS A 312 -37.73 -34.56 15.75
CA HIS A 312 -36.63 -33.86 16.46
C HIS A 312 -35.72 -33.03 15.54
N VAL A 313 -35.66 -33.35 14.25
CA VAL A 313 -34.84 -32.59 13.28
C VAL A 313 -35.54 -31.32 12.77
N GLY A 314 -36.86 -31.21 12.96
CA GLY A 314 -37.66 -30.02 12.60
C GLY A 314 -37.78 -28.93 13.68
N GLY A 315 -37.08 -29.04 14.81
CA GLY A 315 -37.31 -28.23 16.01
C GLY A 315 -36.14 -27.35 16.49
N MET A 316 -35.20 -26.96 15.62
CA MET A 316 -34.10 -26.04 15.97
C MET A 316 -34.13 -24.73 15.17
N LEU A 317 -35.31 -24.10 15.06
CA LEU A 317 -35.42 -22.68 14.70
C LEU A 317 -36.66 -22.07 15.39
N ASP A 318 -36.42 -21.51 16.57
CA ASP A 318 -37.04 -20.32 17.19
C ASP A 318 -36.34 -20.22 18.56
N GLY A 319 -35.50 -19.23 18.85
CA GLY A 319 -35.80 -17.82 18.77
C GLY A 319 -36.15 -17.38 20.19
N ASP A 320 -35.15 -16.99 20.98
CA ASP A 320 -35.41 -16.09 22.10
C ASP A 320 -34.21 -15.20 22.40
N ALA A 321 -34.53 -13.91 22.37
CA ALA A 321 -33.68 -12.80 22.73
C ALA A 321 -33.63 -12.66 24.26
N GLN A 322 -32.60 -11.93 24.69
CA GLN A 322 -32.55 -11.13 25.92
C GLN A 322 -32.19 -11.86 27.22
N VAL A 323 -31.06 -11.45 27.79
CA VAL A 323 -30.82 -11.02 29.19
C VAL A 323 -29.30 -10.81 29.30
N GLU A 324 -28.82 -9.56 29.30
CA GLU A 324 -28.61 -8.72 30.48
C GLU A 324 -27.31 -9.09 31.22
N GLY A 325 -26.52 -8.06 31.50
CA GLY A 325 -25.10 -8.19 31.78
C GLY A 325 -24.75 -8.78 33.13
N HIS A 326 -23.49 -9.18 33.24
CA HIS A 326 -22.75 -8.97 34.48
C HIS A 326 -21.28 -8.64 34.19
N ASN A 327 -20.89 -7.42 34.57
CA ASN A 327 -19.56 -7.10 35.05
C ASN A 327 -19.22 -7.97 36.26
N GLN A 328 -17.98 -8.45 36.29
CA GLN A 328 -17.11 -8.74 37.43
C GLN A 328 -15.77 -9.16 36.79
N ASP A 329 -14.74 -8.31 36.72
CA ASP A 329 -13.85 -7.91 37.83
C ASP A 329 -13.51 -9.09 38.76
N ASP A 330 -12.21 -9.42 38.75
CA ASP A 330 -11.39 -10.10 39.77
C ASP A 330 -10.41 -11.07 39.08
N GLU A 331 -9.12 -11.23 39.42
CA GLU A 331 -8.12 -10.46 40.14
C GLU A 331 -6.83 -11.33 40.05
N PHE A 332 -5.64 -10.71 40.04
CA PHE A 332 -4.29 -11.28 40.29
C PHE A 332 -3.69 -12.29 39.28
N ILE A 333 -2.40 -12.18 38.90
CA ILE A 333 -1.22 -12.22 39.77
C ILE A 333 -0.19 -11.10 39.47
N VAL A 334 0.17 -10.43 40.56
CA VAL A 334 1.37 -9.61 40.79
C VAL A 334 2.55 -10.54 41.03
N ASP A 335 3.71 -10.28 40.42
CA ASP A 335 5.00 -10.27 41.14
C ASP A 335 6.17 -9.88 40.22
N GLY A 336 7.00 -8.96 40.74
CA GLY A 336 8.45 -8.87 40.48
C GLY A 336 8.92 -7.92 39.40
#